data_AF-A0A3D0ESN4-F1
#
_entry.id   AF-A0A3D0ESN4-F1
#
_cell.length_a   1.000
_cell.length_b   1.000
_cell.length_c   1.000
_cell.angle_alpha   90.00
_cell.angle_beta   90.00
_cell.angle_gamma   90.00
#
_symmetry.space_group_name_H-M   'P 1'
#
loop_
_entity.id
_entity.type
_entity.pdbx_description
1 polymer ?
#
loop_
_entity_poly.entity_id
_entity_poly.type
_entity_poly.pdbx_seq_one_letter_code
_entity_poly.pdbx_strand_id
1 'polypeptide(L)'
;NYEQHEVVVNDARNGVSATLEKQGFQLVDDDIESLNINFFDNDVVLHNYYPLCADRVKESVGARAVYAFDHNIRSAVGKKSKKMITGGQQVQGPAHAVHGDYTLTSAPERLLQLSKPPGKNDTIRSLIGEGSSLIPPSEVEQISNGGRFAIINLWRSIVPEPVEMNPLALCDASRVNPDDLVVFEVHYEDRIGENYFAKYNPNHNWWFYPKMNRSEALLIKQWDSEGGLARTKGDQPDASFPEAPCTFSFHSAFKEPSTPDEAPDRWSMEVRCIALF
;
A
#
# COMPACT_ATOMS: atom_id res chain seq x y z
N ASN A 1 -21.78 -6.42 8.35
CA ASN A 1 -22.35 -5.05 8.28
C ASN A 1 -21.24 -4.07 8.58
N TYR A 2 -21.10 -3.02 7.77
CA TYR A 2 -20.16 -1.94 8.06
C TYR A 2 -20.81 -0.95 9.03
N GLU A 3 -20.05 -0.49 10.01
CA GLU A 3 -20.44 0.52 10.99
C GLU A 3 -19.47 1.69 10.92
N GLN A 4 -19.97 2.91 11.15
CA GLN A 4 -19.15 4.11 11.23
C GLN A 4 -18.80 4.40 12.68
N HIS A 5 -17.54 4.68 12.95
CA HIS A 5 -17.03 5.06 14.26
C HIS A 5 -16.23 6.34 14.15
N GLU A 6 -16.41 7.24 15.11
CA GLU A 6 -15.52 8.38 15.29
C GLU A 6 -14.27 7.93 16.04
N VAL A 7 -13.10 8.27 15.51
CA VAL A 7 -11.79 7.94 16.08
C VAL A 7 -10.90 9.17 16.08
N VAL A 8 -9.96 9.21 17.02
CA VAL A 8 -8.92 10.24 17.03
C VAL A 8 -7.82 9.83 16.05
N VAL A 9 -7.53 10.71 15.09
CA VAL A 9 -6.40 10.57 14.15
C VAL A 9 -5.41 11.69 14.43
N ASN A 10 -4.20 11.32 14.82
CA ASN A 10 -3.18 12.26 15.30
C ASN A 10 -2.30 12.78 14.14
N ASP A 11 -1.93 14.06 14.19
CA ASP A 11 -0.98 14.66 13.26
C ASP A 11 0.44 14.11 13.51
N ALA A 12 0.99 13.39 12.54
CA ALA A 12 2.32 12.79 12.62
C ALA A 12 3.46 13.76 12.32
N ARG A 13 3.21 14.94 11.73
CA ARG A 13 4.24 15.94 11.35
C ARG A 13 5.08 16.42 12.52
N ASN A 14 4.48 16.53 13.70
CA ASN A 14 5.09 17.11 14.89
C ASN A 14 5.25 16.12 16.05
N GLY A 15 4.93 14.84 15.85
CA GLY A 15 4.65 13.92 16.96
C GLY A 15 5.34 12.56 16.92
N VAL A 16 5.62 11.99 15.74
CA VAL A 16 6.08 10.59 15.64
C VAL A 16 7.10 10.39 14.52
N SER A 17 8.24 9.81 14.86
CA SER A 17 9.18 9.23 13.89
C SER A 17 8.75 7.81 13.55
N ALA A 18 7.65 7.67 12.80
CA ALA A 18 7.10 6.37 12.44
C ALA A 18 8.03 5.69 11.44
N THR A 19 8.19 4.37 11.59
CA THR A 19 9.03 3.57 10.70
C THR A 19 8.23 2.41 10.15
N LEU A 20 8.61 1.94 8.96
CA LEU A 20 8.05 0.71 8.39
C LEU A 20 8.22 -0.49 9.33
N GLU A 21 9.28 -0.49 10.12
CA GLU A 21 9.64 -1.65 10.95
C GLU A 21 8.79 -1.76 12.20
N LYS A 22 8.41 -0.63 12.81
CA LYS A 22 7.65 -0.63 14.07
C LYS A 22 6.17 -0.32 13.87
N GLN A 23 5.87 0.79 13.18
CA GLN A 23 4.50 1.26 13.00
C GLN A 23 3.86 0.73 11.72
N GLY A 24 4.66 0.27 10.76
CA GLY A 24 4.18 -0.21 9.47
C GLY A 24 3.97 0.90 8.44
N PHE A 25 4.41 2.13 8.73
CA PHE A 25 4.39 3.24 7.77
C PHE A 25 5.50 4.23 8.05
N GLN A 26 5.92 4.95 7.00
CA GLN A 26 7.01 5.93 7.06
C GLN A 26 6.82 7.00 6.00
N LEU A 27 6.93 8.27 6.40
CA LEU A 27 7.04 9.38 5.46
C LEU A 27 8.51 9.55 5.04
N VAL A 28 8.74 9.72 3.74
CA VAL A 28 10.07 9.99 3.18
C VAL A 28 10.04 11.23 2.30
N ASP A 29 11.09 12.05 2.39
CA ASP A 29 11.37 13.07 1.40
C ASP A 29 11.80 12.38 0.10
N ASP A 30 11.09 12.66 -0.98
CA ASP A 30 11.35 12.05 -2.29
C ASP A 30 10.87 13.00 -3.39
N ASP A 31 11.67 14.04 -3.63
CA ASP A 31 11.41 15.04 -4.66
C ASP A 31 11.67 14.48 -6.06
N ILE A 32 10.58 14.35 -6.82
CA ILE A 32 10.57 13.85 -8.19
C ILE A 32 10.02 14.89 -9.16
N GLU A 33 9.85 16.15 -8.75
CA GLU A 33 9.20 17.17 -9.58
C GLU A 33 9.97 17.42 -10.88
N SER A 34 11.30 17.42 -10.82
CA SER A 34 12.17 17.62 -11.99
C SER A 34 12.00 16.54 -13.06
N LEU A 35 11.45 15.38 -12.72
CA LEU A 35 11.26 14.25 -13.63
C LEU A 35 10.02 14.41 -14.53
N ASN A 36 9.12 15.37 -14.22
CA ASN A 36 7.95 15.70 -15.04
C ASN A 36 7.12 14.47 -15.47
N ILE A 37 6.95 13.50 -14.55
CA ILE A 37 6.23 12.26 -14.81
C ILE A 37 4.75 12.56 -15.07
N ASN A 38 4.23 12.09 -16.20
CA ASN A 38 2.80 12.11 -16.49
C ASN A 38 2.13 10.89 -15.84
N PHE A 39 1.60 11.07 -14.63
CA PHE A 39 0.88 10.00 -13.90
C PHE A 39 -0.44 9.56 -14.55
N PHE A 40 -0.92 10.27 -15.58
CA PHE A 40 -2.16 9.93 -16.29
C PHE A 40 -1.92 9.15 -17.59
N ASP A 41 -0.69 8.69 -17.81
CA ASP A 41 -0.30 7.80 -18.89
C ASP A 41 0.32 6.53 -18.30
N ASN A 42 -0.35 5.40 -18.51
CA ASN A 42 0.04 4.13 -17.91
C ASN A 42 1.42 3.66 -18.40
N ASP A 43 1.75 3.87 -19.67
CA ASP A 43 3.05 3.42 -20.19
C ASP A 43 4.19 4.24 -19.59
N VAL A 44 3.97 5.55 -19.37
CA VAL A 44 4.92 6.42 -18.66
C VAL A 44 5.08 5.97 -17.20
N VAL A 45 4.00 5.66 -16.50
CA VAL A 45 4.04 5.18 -15.10
C VAL A 45 4.83 3.87 -15.01
N LEU A 46 4.55 2.93 -15.91
CA LEU A 46 5.19 1.62 -15.92
C LEU A 46 6.69 1.68 -16.23
N HIS A 47 7.12 2.51 -17.19
CA HIS A 47 8.53 2.54 -17.61
C HIS A 47 9.37 3.54 -16.81
N ASN A 48 8.77 4.62 -16.28
CA ASN A 48 9.52 5.70 -15.65
C ASN A 48 9.28 5.79 -14.14
N TYR A 49 8.08 5.47 -13.64
CA TYR A 49 7.76 5.65 -12.22
C TYR A 49 7.91 4.36 -11.40
N TYR A 50 7.56 3.21 -11.94
CA TYR A 50 7.73 1.92 -11.27
C TYR A 50 9.18 1.64 -10.85
N PRO A 51 10.20 1.85 -11.72
CA PRO A 51 11.59 1.68 -11.31
C PRO A 51 11.99 2.59 -10.15
N LEU A 52 11.56 3.86 -10.18
CA LEU A 52 11.82 4.81 -9.09
C LEU A 52 11.18 4.34 -7.78
N CYS A 53 9.94 3.85 -7.83
CA CYS A 53 9.28 3.31 -6.64
C CYS A 53 10.00 2.08 -6.08
N ALA A 54 10.45 1.18 -6.95
CA ALA A 54 11.21 0.00 -6.55
C ALA A 54 12.54 0.39 -5.88
N ASP A 55 13.27 1.35 -6.44
CA ASP A 55 14.53 1.84 -5.87
C ASP A 55 14.31 2.49 -4.49
N ARG A 56 13.28 3.33 -4.34
CA ARG A 56 12.96 4.00 -3.07
C ARG A 56 12.56 3.02 -1.97
N VAL A 57 11.73 2.04 -2.32
CA VAL A 57 11.36 0.98 -1.38
C VAL A 57 12.60 0.16 -1.02
N LYS A 58 13.46 -0.17 -1.99
CA LYS A 58 14.70 -0.93 -1.76
C LYS A 58 15.65 -0.21 -0.81
N GLU A 59 15.88 1.08 -1.04
CA GLU A 59 16.70 1.96 -0.18
C GLU A 59 16.13 2.03 1.24
N SER A 60 14.80 2.12 1.37
CA SER A 60 14.14 2.29 2.67
C SER A 60 14.17 1.04 3.54
N VAL A 61 14.13 -0.16 2.95
CA VAL A 61 14.05 -1.42 3.72
C VAL A 61 15.30 -2.30 3.63
N GLY A 62 16.28 -1.94 2.80
CA GLY A 62 17.51 -2.72 2.63
C GLY A 62 17.31 -4.08 1.97
N ALA A 63 16.29 -4.22 1.11
CA ALA A 63 16.02 -5.45 0.37
C ALA A 63 17.07 -5.71 -0.72
N ARG A 64 17.31 -6.98 -1.05
CA ARG A 64 18.19 -7.37 -2.17
C ARG A 64 17.57 -7.05 -3.52
N ALA A 65 16.27 -7.27 -3.65
CA ALA A 65 15.50 -6.99 -4.86
C ALA A 65 14.12 -6.42 -4.51
N VAL A 66 13.61 -5.52 -5.35
CA VAL A 66 12.26 -4.97 -5.24
C VAL A 66 11.63 -4.90 -6.62
N TYR A 67 10.36 -5.30 -6.73
CA TYR A 67 9.60 -5.26 -7.98
C TYR A 67 8.28 -4.52 -7.77
N ALA A 68 8.06 -3.43 -8.50
CA ALA A 68 6.76 -2.77 -8.58
C ALA A 68 5.84 -3.56 -9.53
N PHE A 69 4.61 -3.85 -9.10
CA PHE A 69 3.76 -4.80 -9.83
C PHE A 69 2.32 -4.34 -10.09
N ASP A 70 1.82 -3.31 -9.41
CA ASP A 70 0.48 -2.79 -9.62
C ASP A 70 0.35 -1.37 -9.08
N HIS A 71 -0.66 -0.63 -9.54
CA HIS A 71 -0.96 0.68 -8.97
C HIS A 71 -2.44 1.04 -9.05
N ASN A 72 -2.87 1.95 -8.19
CA ASN A 72 -4.18 2.59 -8.31
C ASN A 72 -4.05 4.12 -8.26
N ILE A 73 -4.86 4.79 -9.07
CA ILE A 73 -5.07 6.24 -8.97
C ILE A 73 -6.41 6.49 -8.31
N ARG A 74 -6.43 7.34 -7.28
CA ARG A 74 -7.62 7.65 -6.48
C ARG A 74 -7.93 9.15 -6.50
N SER A 75 -9.17 9.48 -6.84
CA SER A 75 -9.76 10.83 -6.78
C SER A 75 -11.28 10.74 -6.74
N ALA A 76 -11.94 11.56 -5.91
CA ALA A 76 -13.40 11.53 -5.81
C ALA A 76 -14.06 12.07 -7.10
N VAL A 77 -13.52 13.17 -7.65
CA VAL A 77 -13.99 13.76 -8.91
C VAL A 77 -13.66 12.86 -10.10
N GLY A 78 -12.47 12.25 -10.12
CA GLY A 78 -12.05 11.29 -11.13
C GLY A 78 -12.97 10.07 -11.21
N LYS A 79 -13.34 9.49 -10.05
CA LYS A 79 -14.32 8.40 -10.00
C LYS A 79 -15.70 8.86 -10.48
N LYS A 80 -16.19 10.00 -10.00
CA LYS A 80 -17.53 10.54 -10.36
C LYS A 80 -17.65 10.80 -11.86
N SER A 81 -16.58 11.34 -12.46
CA SER A 81 -16.48 11.59 -13.90
C SER A 81 -16.16 10.35 -14.74
N LYS A 82 -15.97 9.18 -14.11
CA LYS A 82 -15.57 7.92 -14.76
C LYS A 82 -14.27 8.06 -15.55
N LYS A 83 -13.34 8.90 -15.10
CA LYS A 83 -12.08 9.18 -15.81
C LYS A 83 -11.28 7.90 -16.03
N MET A 84 -10.84 7.71 -17.28
CA MET A 84 -9.92 6.64 -17.68
C MET A 84 -8.50 7.18 -17.79
N ILE A 85 -7.53 6.40 -17.33
CA ILE A 85 -6.10 6.64 -17.55
C ILE A 85 -5.74 6.15 -18.95
N THR A 86 -4.91 6.91 -19.67
CA THR A 86 -4.46 6.50 -21.01
C THR A 86 -3.72 5.17 -20.91
N GLY A 87 -4.20 4.15 -21.63
CA GLY A 87 -3.64 2.79 -21.58
C GLY A 87 -3.80 2.06 -20.25
N GLY A 88 -4.57 2.62 -19.31
CA GLY A 88 -4.67 2.13 -17.93
C GLY A 88 -6.09 1.92 -17.44
N GLN A 89 -6.22 1.85 -16.11
CA GLN A 89 -7.48 1.57 -15.43
C GLN A 89 -8.33 2.82 -15.23
N GLN A 90 -9.58 2.62 -14.81
CA GLN A 90 -10.45 3.70 -14.36
C GLN A 90 -9.97 4.26 -13.02
N VAL A 91 -10.04 5.59 -12.86
CA VAL A 91 -9.75 6.25 -11.58
C VAL A 91 -10.74 5.80 -10.52
N GLN A 92 -10.21 5.35 -9.39
CA GLN A 92 -11.01 4.91 -8.25
C GLN A 92 -11.25 6.06 -7.27
N GLY A 93 -12.13 5.83 -6.29
CA GLY A 93 -12.37 6.78 -5.20
C GLY A 93 -11.40 6.53 -4.05
N PRO A 94 -11.26 7.50 -3.13
CA PRO A 94 -10.69 7.24 -1.81
C PRO A 94 -11.38 6.05 -1.12
N ALA A 95 -10.61 5.18 -0.48
CA ALA A 95 -11.12 3.99 0.19
C ALA A 95 -11.39 4.31 1.67
N HIS A 96 -12.66 4.42 2.05
CA HIS A 96 -13.09 4.80 3.40
C HIS A 96 -13.32 3.63 4.36
N ALA A 97 -13.27 2.40 3.85
CA ALA A 97 -13.26 1.23 4.71
C ALA A 97 -11.83 1.04 5.24
N VAL A 98 -11.70 0.70 6.52
CA VAL A 98 -10.40 0.44 7.14
C VAL A 98 -9.91 -0.94 6.69
N HIS A 99 -8.77 -0.98 6.00
CA HIS A 99 -8.30 -2.21 5.37
C HIS A 99 -6.77 -2.36 5.38
N GLY A 100 -6.33 -3.60 5.22
CA GLY A 100 -4.99 -4.00 4.83
C GLY A 100 -5.09 -4.85 3.56
N ASP A 101 -4.19 -4.63 2.60
CA ASP A 101 -4.33 -5.17 1.24
C ASP A 101 -4.04 -6.67 1.12
N TYR A 102 -3.42 -7.28 2.14
CA TYR A 102 -3.05 -8.69 2.10
C TYR A 102 -3.31 -9.40 3.41
N THR A 103 -3.56 -10.71 3.29
CA THR A 103 -3.81 -11.63 4.39
C THR A 103 -2.70 -12.68 4.48
N LEU A 104 -2.77 -13.50 5.53
CA LEU A 104 -1.97 -14.72 5.68
C LEU A 104 -1.99 -15.62 4.43
N THR A 105 -3.09 -15.61 3.67
CA THR A 105 -3.25 -16.40 2.46
C THR A 105 -2.84 -15.60 1.22
N SER A 106 -3.37 -14.38 1.06
CA SER A 106 -3.21 -13.64 -0.19
C SER A 106 -1.81 -13.06 -0.40
N ALA A 107 -1.05 -12.76 0.65
CA ALA A 107 0.33 -12.29 0.50
C ALA A 107 1.27 -13.33 -0.13
N PRO A 108 1.41 -14.56 0.43
CA PRO A 108 2.24 -15.59 -0.21
C PRO A 108 1.69 -16.04 -1.55
N GLU A 109 0.36 -16.06 -1.72
CA GLU A 109 -0.23 -16.36 -3.03
C GLU A 109 0.15 -15.30 -4.07
N ARG A 110 0.13 -14.01 -3.70
CA ARG A 110 0.51 -12.94 -4.63
C ARG A 110 1.96 -13.06 -5.06
N LEU A 111 2.89 -13.39 -4.14
CA LEU A 111 4.28 -13.68 -4.48
C LEU A 111 4.37 -14.80 -5.55
N LEU A 112 3.64 -15.91 -5.35
CA LEU A 112 3.60 -17.02 -6.30
C LEU A 112 2.95 -16.64 -7.64
N GLN A 113 1.94 -15.78 -7.64
CA GLN A 113 1.32 -15.29 -8.88
C GLN A 113 2.29 -14.42 -9.68
N LEU A 114 3.07 -13.56 -9.02
CA LEU A 114 4.07 -12.71 -9.66
C LEU A 114 5.27 -13.48 -10.22
N SER A 115 5.45 -14.75 -9.83
CA SER A 115 6.42 -15.67 -10.43
C SER A 115 5.86 -16.51 -11.57
N LYS A 116 4.66 -16.18 -12.06
CA LYS A 116 4.03 -16.77 -13.24
C LYS A 116 3.83 -15.69 -14.32
N PRO A 117 3.52 -16.07 -15.57
CA PRO A 117 3.11 -15.10 -16.57
C PRO A 117 1.90 -14.27 -16.12
N PRO A 118 1.90 -12.95 -16.37
CA PRO A 118 0.86 -12.05 -15.88
C PRO A 118 -0.53 -12.42 -16.43
N GLY A 119 -1.53 -12.35 -15.57
CA GLY A 119 -2.93 -12.56 -15.91
C GLY A 119 -3.52 -11.38 -16.70
N LYS A 120 -4.80 -11.49 -17.07
CA LYS A 120 -5.50 -10.42 -17.80
C LYS A 120 -5.61 -9.13 -16.99
N ASN A 121 -5.69 -9.26 -15.66
CA ASN A 121 -5.90 -8.17 -14.73
C ASN A 121 -4.59 -7.54 -14.19
N ASP A 122 -3.42 -8.07 -14.57
CA ASP A 122 -2.15 -7.54 -14.08
C ASP A 122 -1.68 -6.35 -14.92
N THR A 123 -1.48 -5.20 -14.26
CA THR A 123 -1.06 -3.94 -14.88
C THR A 123 0.30 -4.03 -15.58
N ILE A 124 1.18 -4.92 -15.12
CA ILE A 124 2.50 -5.19 -15.69
C ILE A 124 2.47 -6.02 -16.97
N ARG A 125 1.31 -6.48 -17.46
CA ARG A 125 1.22 -7.39 -18.61
C ARG A 125 1.91 -6.84 -19.87
N SER A 126 1.95 -5.51 -20.05
CA SER A 126 2.65 -4.89 -21.19
C SER A 126 4.17 -4.83 -21.02
N LEU A 127 4.70 -4.97 -19.80
CA LEU A 127 6.13 -4.95 -19.49
C LEU A 127 6.79 -6.33 -19.61
N ILE A 128 6.02 -7.39 -19.40
CA ILE A 128 6.55 -8.74 -19.28
C ILE A 128 6.40 -9.47 -20.62
N GLY A 129 7.53 -9.98 -21.14
CA GLY A 129 7.54 -10.78 -22.36
C GLY A 129 6.72 -12.06 -22.24
N GLU A 130 6.23 -12.56 -23.38
CA GLU A 130 5.41 -13.77 -23.43
C GLU A 130 6.11 -14.95 -22.73
N GLY A 131 5.38 -15.63 -21.84
CA GLY A 131 5.89 -16.76 -21.06
C GLY A 131 6.87 -16.41 -19.93
N SER A 132 7.22 -15.13 -19.75
CA SER A 132 8.09 -14.66 -18.66
C SER A 132 7.27 -14.25 -17.42
N SER A 133 7.93 -14.13 -16.27
CA SER A 133 7.34 -13.63 -15.03
C SER A 133 8.06 -12.37 -14.54
N LEU A 134 7.41 -11.58 -13.67
CA LEU A 134 8.06 -10.42 -13.05
C LEU A 134 9.13 -10.87 -12.06
N ILE A 135 8.80 -11.86 -11.24
CA ILE A 135 9.70 -12.44 -10.25
C ILE A 135 10.22 -13.78 -10.79
N PRO A 136 11.53 -14.03 -10.83
CA PRO A 136 12.05 -15.34 -11.22
C PRO A 136 11.53 -16.45 -10.30
N PRO A 137 11.09 -17.61 -10.80
CA PRO A 137 10.60 -18.72 -9.96
C PRO A 137 11.58 -19.16 -8.87
N SER A 138 12.88 -19.10 -9.15
CA SER A 138 13.94 -19.41 -8.17
C SER A 138 13.93 -18.50 -6.95
N GLU A 139 13.45 -17.26 -7.07
CA GLU A 139 13.29 -16.36 -5.93
C GLU A 139 12.18 -16.85 -5.00
N VAL A 140 11.06 -17.33 -5.55
CA VAL A 140 9.96 -17.89 -4.76
C VAL A 140 10.39 -19.18 -4.05
N GLU A 141 11.23 -20.00 -4.68
CA GLU A 141 11.85 -21.15 -4.03
C GLU A 141 12.73 -20.75 -2.83
N GLN A 142 13.53 -19.69 -2.97
CA GLN A 142 14.34 -19.17 -1.85
C GLN A 142 13.47 -18.67 -0.70
N ILE A 143 12.41 -17.90 -0.99
CA ILE A 143 11.46 -17.45 0.02
C ILE A 143 10.76 -18.63 0.71
N SER A 144 10.34 -19.63 -0.06
CA SER A 144 9.71 -20.85 0.47
C SER A 144 10.63 -21.66 1.39
N ASN A 145 11.95 -21.51 1.21
CA ASN A 145 12.98 -22.12 2.06
C ASN A 145 13.40 -21.25 3.26
N GLY A 146 12.56 -20.28 3.66
CA GLY A 146 12.78 -19.44 4.84
C GLY A 146 13.35 -18.05 4.54
N GLY A 147 13.37 -17.64 3.27
CA GLY A 147 13.67 -16.25 2.91
C GLY A 147 12.53 -15.30 3.32
N ARG A 148 12.87 -14.04 3.58
CA ARG A 148 11.91 -12.99 3.95
C ARG A 148 11.43 -12.25 2.70
N PHE A 149 10.14 -11.93 2.65
CA PHE A 149 9.60 -10.97 1.70
C PHE A 149 8.64 -10.00 2.38
N ALA A 150 8.49 -8.82 1.80
CA ALA A 150 7.52 -7.82 2.24
C ALA A 150 6.77 -7.24 1.04
N ILE A 151 5.54 -6.77 1.25
CA ILE A 151 4.77 -5.99 0.28
C ILE A 151 4.57 -4.60 0.86
N ILE A 152 4.98 -3.58 0.12
CA ILE A 152 5.01 -2.19 0.55
C ILE A 152 4.38 -1.33 -0.53
N ASN A 153 3.40 -0.53 -0.13
CA ASN A 153 2.80 0.47 -0.98
C ASN A 153 3.60 1.77 -0.86
N LEU A 154 3.95 2.37 -1.99
CA LEU A 154 4.40 3.75 -2.07
C LEU A 154 3.21 4.61 -2.51
N TRP A 155 2.74 5.44 -1.59
CA TRP A 155 1.63 6.36 -1.80
C TRP A 155 2.11 7.80 -1.97
N ARG A 156 1.55 8.52 -2.94
CA ARG A 156 1.95 9.90 -3.27
C ARG A 156 0.80 10.75 -3.79
N SER A 157 0.83 12.06 -3.51
CA SER A 157 0.09 13.03 -4.31
C SER A 157 0.65 13.10 -5.74
N ILE A 158 -0.21 13.15 -6.75
CA ILE A 158 0.20 13.24 -8.16
C ILE A 158 -0.20 14.55 -8.83
N VAL A 159 -0.65 15.53 -8.04
CA VAL A 159 -1.01 16.89 -8.48
C VAL A 159 -0.29 17.94 -7.61
N PRO A 160 -0.02 19.15 -8.13
CA PRO A 160 0.73 20.17 -7.40
C PRO A 160 0.09 20.60 -6.08
N GLU A 161 -1.24 20.53 -5.98
CA GLU A 161 -1.97 20.90 -4.80
C GLU A 161 -1.69 19.92 -3.63
N PRO A 162 -1.45 20.43 -2.41
CA PRO A 162 -1.34 19.57 -1.23
C PRO A 162 -2.61 18.78 -0.96
N VAL A 163 -2.45 17.60 -0.34
CA VAL A 163 -3.58 16.77 0.06
C VAL A 163 -4.27 17.38 1.28
N GLU A 164 -5.42 18.00 1.04
CA GLU A 164 -6.30 18.54 2.08
C GLU A 164 -7.54 17.65 2.28
N MET A 165 -8.17 17.21 1.19
CA MET A 165 -9.33 16.33 1.27
C MET A 165 -8.93 14.84 1.32
N ASN A 166 -9.68 14.07 2.09
CA ASN A 166 -9.53 12.61 2.18
C ASN A 166 -8.07 12.16 2.46
N PRO A 167 -7.36 12.72 3.45
CA PRO A 167 -6.01 12.24 3.79
C PRO A 167 -6.03 10.77 4.22
N LEU A 168 -4.86 10.14 4.27
CA LEU A 168 -4.71 8.78 4.74
C LEU A 168 -4.49 8.74 6.26
N ALA A 169 -5.39 8.05 6.95
CA ALA A 169 -5.16 7.57 8.31
C ALA A 169 -4.42 6.23 8.25
N LEU A 170 -3.45 6.06 9.16
CA LEU A 170 -2.55 4.92 9.28
C LEU A 170 -2.61 4.41 10.71
N CYS A 171 -2.90 3.12 10.90
CA CYS A 171 -2.93 2.52 12.23
C CYS A 171 -1.53 2.06 12.61
N ASP A 172 -1.09 2.39 13.83
CA ASP A 172 0.10 1.79 14.42
C ASP A 172 -0.07 0.28 14.52
N ALA A 173 0.73 -0.46 13.74
CA ALA A 173 0.68 -1.92 13.65
C ALA A 173 0.82 -2.61 15.02
N SER A 174 1.53 -2.01 15.97
CA SER A 174 1.69 -2.54 17.33
C SER A 174 0.39 -2.54 18.15
N ARG A 175 -0.67 -1.89 17.66
CA ARG A 175 -1.99 -1.83 18.29
C ARG A 175 -3.03 -2.75 17.66
N VAL A 176 -2.65 -3.49 16.62
CA VAL A 176 -3.53 -4.41 15.92
C VAL A 176 -3.47 -5.79 16.56
N ASN A 177 -4.63 -6.35 16.89
CA ASN A 177 -4.77 -7.72 17.40
C ASN A 177 -5.39 -8.64 16.33
N PRO A 178 -5.09 -9.96 16.36
CA PRO A 178 -5.72 -10.91 15.46
C PRO A 178 -7.26 -10.89 15.47
N ASP A 179 -7.85 -10.64 16.64
CA ASP A 179 -9.32 -10.55 16.79
C ASP A 179 -9.93 -9.34 16.07
N ASP A 180 -9.12 -8.33 15.71
CA ASP A 180 -9.54 -7.17 14.95
C ASP A 180 -9.74 -7.52 13.46
N LEU A 181 -9.25 -8.67 13.00
CA LEU A 181 -9.16 -8.99 11.58
C LEU A 181 -10.42 -9.68 11.07
N VAL A 182 -10.94 -9.20 9.94
CA VAL A 182 -11.99 -9.87 9.17
C VAL A 182 -11.47 -10.08 7.75
N VAL A 183 -11.35 -11.34 7.33
CA VAL A 183 -10.98 -11.68 5.96
C VAL A 183 -12.16 -11.37 5.03
N PHE A 184 -11.87 -10.68 3.93
CA PHE A 184 -12.82 -10.45 2.86
C PHE A 184 -12.22 -10.87 1.53
N GLU A 185 -12.89 -11.80 0.88
CA GLU A 185 -12.51 -12.30 -0.44
C GLU A 185 -12.98 -11.35 -1.55
N VAL A 186 -12.11 -11.10 -2.50
CA VAL A 186 -12.39 -10.37 -3.75
C VAL A 186 -12.28 -11.36 -4.90
N HIS A 187 -13.40 -11.65 -5.55
CA HIS A 187 -13.46 -12.62 -6.63
C HIS A 187 -13.19 -11.90 -7.97
N TYR A 188 -12.04 -12.17 -8.57
CA TYR A 188 -11.71 -11.78 -9.95
C TYR A 188 -12.03 -12.93 -10.91
N GLU A 189 -12.07 -12.65 -12.23
CA GLU A 189 -12.30 -13.69 -13.25
C GLU A 189 -11.25 -14.81 -13.20
N ASP A 190 -10.00 -14.46 -12.88
CA ASP A 190 -8.83 -15.35 -12.95
C ASP A 190 -8.21 -15.70 -11.59
N ARG A 191 -8.65 -15.10 -10.48
CA ARG A 191 -8.13 -15.36 -9.14
C ARG A 191 -9.09 -14.94 -8.03
N ILE A 192 -8.87 -15.46 -6.82
CA ILE A 192 -9.46 -14.93 -5.59
C ILE A 192 -8.36 -14.11 -4.90
N GLY A 193 -8.62 -12.84 -4.65
CA GLY A 193 -7.82 -12.02 -3.74
C GLY A 193 -8.44 -12.01 -2.34
N GLU A 194 -7.67 -11.66 -1.33
CA GLU A 194 -8.19 -11.43 0.02
C GLU A 194 -7.57 -10.17 0.61
N ASN A 195 -8.39 -9.39 1.32
CA ASN A 195 -7.95 -8.26 2.13
C ASN A 195 -8.39 -8.48 3.58
N TYR A 196 -7.71 -7.82 4.52
CA TYR A 196 -8.24 -7.64 5.86
C TYR A 196 -9.10 -6.37 5.93
N PHE A 197 -10.31 -6.47 6.48
CA PHE A 197 -11.01 -5.34 7.08
C PHE A 197 -10.82 -5.36 8.60
N ALA A 198 -10.81 -4.17 9.20
CA ALA A 198 -10.72 -4.04 10.64
C ALA A 198 -12.10 -4.03 11.31
N LYS A 199 -12.23 -4.76 12.41
CA LYS A 199 -13.24 -4.47 13.45
C LYS A 199 -12.81 -3.21 14.19
N TYR A 200 -13.78 -2.48 14.71
CA TYR A 200 -13.51 -1.36 15.59
C TYR A 200 -12.82 -1.84 16.87
N ASN A 201 -11.73 -1.17 17.23
CA ASN A 201 -11.03 -1.39 18.48
C ASN A 201 -10.56 -0.02 19.03
N PRO A 202 -11.01 0.39 20.23
CA PRO A 202 -10.66 1.70 20.80
C PRO A 202 -9.17 1.85 21.13
N ASN A 203 -8.40 0.75 21.14
CA ASN A 203 -6.96 0.78 21.35
C ASN A 203 -6.16 1.01 20.07
N HIS A 204 -6.79 1.01 18.89
CA HIS A 204 -6.12 1.39 17.65
C HIS A 204 -5.64 2.83 17.75
N ASN A 205 -4.38 3.05 17.37
CA ASN A 205 -3.77 4.36 17.39
C ASN A 205 -3.54 4.84 15.96
N TRP A 206 -4.20 5.92 15.59
CA TRP A 206 -4.24 6.41 14.21
C TRP A 206 -3.40 7.66 14.02
N TRP A 207 -2.74 7.74 12.88
CA TRP A 207 -1.86 8.82 12.48
C TRP A 207 -2.15 9.27 11.05
N PHE A 208 -1.91 10.53 10.75
CA PHE A 208 -1.92 11.03 9.38
C PHE A 208 -0.90 12.15 9.20
N TYR A 209 -0.51 12.39 7.95
CA TYR A 209 0.38 13.50 7.58
C TYR A 209 -0.45 14.56 6.84
N PRO A 210 -0.83 15.68 7.49
CA PRO A 210 -1.56 16.75 6.81
C PRO A 210 -0.75 17.36 5.66
N LYS A 211 -1.47 17.80 4.63
CA LYS A 211 -0.94 18.60 3.51
C LYS A 211 0.26 17.95 2.81
N MET A 212 0.26 16.62 2.67
CA MET A 212 1.27 15.92 1.88
C MET A 212 1.32 16.48 0.46
N ASN A 213 2.53 16.78 -0.02
CA ASN A 213 2.75 17.32 -1.35
C ASN A 213 3.51 16.32 -2.25
N ARG A 214 3.85 16.74 -3.46
CA ARG A 214 4.51 15.88 -4.47
C ARG A 214 5.98 15.61 -4.20
N SER A 215 6.63 16.30 -3.27
CA SER A 215 8.02 16.07 -2.89
C SER A 215 8.16 15.04 -1.78
N GLU A 216 7.07 14.38 -1.40
CA GLU A 216 7.00 13.43 -0.29
C GLU A 216 6.32 12.14 -0.74
N ALA A 217 6.79 11.00 -0.25
CA ALA A 217 6.11 9.71 -0.40
C ALA A 217 5.82 9.10 0.96
N LEU A 218 4.68 8.42 1.06
CA LEU A 218 4.30 7.63 2.22
C LEU A 218 4.48 6.15 1.88
N LEU A 219 5.37 5.48 2.59
CA LEU A 219 5.51 4.04 2.53
C LEU A 219 4.56 3.40 3.54
N ILE A 220 3.81 2.39 3.12
CA ILE A 220 2.83 1.67 3.94
C ILE A 220 3.08 0.17 3.77
N LYS A 221 3.43 -0.49 4.85
CA LYS A 221 3.64 -1.94 4.90
C LYS A 221 2.29 -2.65 4.80
N GLN A 222 2.11 -3.41 3.74
CA GLN A 222 0.92 -4.23 3.52
C GLN A 222 1.14 -5.69 3.93
N TRP A 223 2.40 -6.15 3.92
CA TRP A 223 2.78 -7.46 4.41
C TRP A 223 4.28 -7.52 4.72
N ASP A 224 4.67 -8.33 5.69
CA ASP A 224 6.06 -8.71 5.97
C ASP A 224 6.06 -10.11 6.59
N SER A 225 6.69 -11.05 5.89
CA SER A 225 6.67 -12.47 6.27
C SER A 225 7.42 -12.75 7.57
N GLU A 226 8.30 -11.85 8.00
CA GLU A 226 9.02 -11.94 9.27
C GLU A 226 8.28 -11.31 10.45
N GLY A 227 7.12 -10.69 10.21
CA GLY A 227 6.35 -10.09 11.28
C GLY A 227 5.74 -11.12 12.24
N GLY A 228 5.54 -10.71 13.49
CA GLY A 228 5.07 -11.60 14.56
C GLY A 228 3.74 -12.27 14.24
N LEU A 229 2.79 -11.49 13.73
CA LEU A 229 1.48 -11.98 13.31
C LEU A 229 1.60 -12.96 12.14
N ALA A 230 2.41 -12.64 11.14
CA ALA A 230 2.67 -13.54 10.00
C ALA A 230 3.30 -14.88 10.44
N ARG A 231 4.39 -14.84 11.22
CA ARG A 231 5.13 -16.04 11.64
C ARG A 231 4.30 -16.98 12.54
N THR A 232 3.42 -16.41 13.35
CA THR A 232 2.50 -17.18 14.20
C THR A 232 1.18 -17.53 13.52
N LYS A 233 1.03 -17.22 12.22
CA LYS A 233 -0.18 -17.49 11.45
C LYS A 233 -1.44 -16.88 12.07
N GLY A 234 -1.31 -15.67 12.62
CA GLY A 234 -2.41 -14.96 13.25
C GLY A 234 -2.72 -15.38 14.69
N ASP A 235 -1.90 -16.23 15.33
CA ASP A 235 -2.13 -16.61 16.74
C ASP A 235 -1.75 -15.49 17.72
N GLN A 236 -0.73 -14.70 17.40
CA GLN A 236 -0.22 -13.64 18.28
C GLN A 236 -0.12 -12.29 17.53
N PRO A 237 -0.35 -11.15 18.21
CA PRO A 237 -0.15 -9.83 17.62
C PRO A 237 1.34 -9.52 17.43
N ASP A 238 1.65 -8.55 16.56
CA ASP A 238 3.02 -8.05 16.37
C ASP A 238 3.62 -7.48 17.66
N ALA A 239 2.80 -6.92 18.55
CA ALA A 239 3.22 -6.40 19.85
C ALA A 239 3.93 -7.44 20.74
N SER A 240 3.68 -8.73 20.52
CA SER A 240 4.35 -9.83 21.24
C SER A 240 5.79 -10.06 20.77
N PHE A 241 6.24 -9.40 19.68
CA PHE A 241 7.54 -9.59 19.05
C PHE A 241 8.25 -8.25 18.80
N PRO A 242 8.68 -7.53 19.85
CA PRO A 242 9.22 -6.17 19.72
C PRO A 242 10.52 -6.09 18.90
N GLU A 243 11.24 -7.20 18.74
CA GLU A 243 12.47 -7.30 17.95
C GLU A 243 12.22 -7.71 16.48
N ALA A 244 10.97 -8.05 16.13
CA ALA A 244 10.58 -8.37 14.77
C ALA A 244 10.00 -7.14 14.06
N PRO A 245 10.05 -7.07 12.72
CA PRO A 245 9.26 -6.08 12.00
C PRO A 245 7.77 -6.31 12.27
N CYS A 246 6.93 -5.28 12.20
CA CYS A 246 5.48 -5.50 12.15
C CYS A 246 5.07 -6.16 10.82
N THR A 247 3.96 -6.90 10.80
CA THR A 247 3.45 -7.56 9.59
C THR A 247 2.79 -6.56 8.63
N PHE A 248 1.93 -5.67 9.09
CA PHE A 248 1.22 -4.72 8.23
C PHE A 248 0.61 -3.54 9.02
N SER A 249 0.25 -2.46 8.31
CA SER A 249 -0.48 -1.32 8.87
C SER A 249 -1.86 -1.21 8.20
N PHE A 250 -2.92 -1.16 9.01
CA PHE A 250 -4.23 -0.74 8.50
C PHE A 250 -4.18 0.70 8.01
N HIS A 251 -4.97 1.00 6.98
CA HIS A 251 -5.07 2.35 6.46
C HIS A 251 -6.47 2.64 5.89
N SER A 252 -6.82 3.92 5.83
CA SER A 252 -8.08 4.38 5.26
C SER A 252 -8.04 5.85 4.87
N ALA A 253 -8.82 6.24 3.88
CA ALA A 253 -9.15 7.65 3.68
C ALA A 253 -10.22 8.08 4.69
N PHE A 254 -10.03 9.24 5.32
CA PHE A 254 -11.01 9.76 6.27
C PHE A 254 -11.41 11.21 5.95
N LYS A 255 -12.57 11.63 6.44
CA LYS A 255 -12.98 13.03 6.36
C LYS A 255 -12.34 13.78 7.53
N GLU A 256 -11.41 14.66 7.23
CA GLU A 256 -10.78 15.51 8.23
C GLU A 256 -11.73 16.72 8.53
N PRO A 257 -12.10 16.98 9.81
CA PRO A 257 -13.10 18.00 10.14
C PRO A 257 -12.72 19.45 9.83
N SER A 258 -11.44 19.80 9.80
CA SER A 258 -10.93 21.15 9.51
C SER A 258 -10.70 21.42 8.01
N THR A 259 -11.03 20.47 7.14
CA THR A 259 -10.89 20.58 5.68
C THR A 259 -11.81 21.70 5.14
N PRO A 260 -11.27 22.71 4.44
CA PRO A 260 -12.07 23.77 3.83
C PRO A 260 -13.08 23.23 2.79
N ASP A 261 -14.25 23.88 2.66
CA ASP A 261 -15.28 23.47 1.70
C ASP A 261 -14.80 23.58 0.25
N GLU A 262 -13.93 24.53 -0.03
CA GLU A 262 -13.30 24.78 -1.32
C GLU A 262 -11.99 24.00 -1.55
N ALA A 263 -11.60 23.12 -0.63
CA ALA A 263 -10.36 22.34 -0.75
C ALA A 263 -10.33 21.53 -2.07
N PRO A 264 -9.18 21.49 -2.76
CA PRO A 264 -9.06 20.77 -4.02
C PRO A 264 -9.22 19.27 -3.83
N ASP A 265 -9.75 18.58 -4.85
CA ASP A 265 -9.86 17.12 -4.82
C ASP A 265 -8.49 16.46 -4.77
N ARG A 266 -8.38 15.44 -3.93
CA ARG A 266 -7.16 14.65 -3.81
C ARG A 266 -6.98 13.79 -5.04
N TRP A 267 -5.84 13.93 -5.70
CA TRP A 267 -5.35 12.99 -6.70
C TRP A 267 -4.10 12.31 -6.17
N SER A 268 -4.20 11.02 -5.91
CA SER A 268 -3.10 10.22 -5.38
C SER A 268 -2.87 8.98 -6.19
N MET A 269 -1.62 8.51 -6.23
CA MET A 269 -1.24 7.21 -6.75
C MET A 269 -0.66 6.35 -5.63
N GLU A 270 -1.00 5.07 -5.65
CA GLU A 270 -0.42 4.04 -4.81
C GLU A 270 0.22 3.00 -5.72
N VAL A 271 1.54 2.83 -5.65
CA VAL A 271 2.28 1.78 -6.36
C VAL A 271 2.63 0.67 -5.36
N ARG A 272 2.28 -0.57 -5.71
CA ARG A 272 2.57 -1.75 -4.89
C ARG A 272 3.91 -2.35 -5.30
N CYS A 273 4.79 -2.52 -4.32
CA CYS A 273 6.11 -3.11 -4.49
C CYS A 273 6.23 -4.37 -3.64
N ILE A 274 6.88 -5.40 -4.17
CA ILE A 274 7.28 -6.58 -3.42
C ILE A 274 8.80 -6.59 -3.25
N ALA A 275 9.25 -6.69 -2.01
CA ALA A 275 10.65 -6.65 -1.60
C ALA A 275 11.11 -8.03 -1.14
N LEU A 276 12.25 -8.48 -1.64
CA LEU A 276 12.88 -9.77 -1.33
C LEU A 276 14.21 -9.51 -0.63
N PHE A 277 14.43 -10.18 0.50
CA PHE A 277 15.61 -10.00 1.35
C PHE A 277 16.61 -11.13 1.12
#